data_AF-A0A258ADW7-F1
#
_entry.id   AF-A0A258ADW7-F1
#
_cell.length_a   1.000
_cell.length_b   1.000
_cell.length_c   1.000
_cell.angle_alpha   90.00
_cell.angle_beta   90.00
_cell.angle_gamma   90.00
#
_symmetry.space_group_name_H-M   'P 1'
#
loop_
_entity.id
_entity.type
_entity.pdbx_description
1 polymer ?
#
loop_
_entity_poly.entity_id
_entity_poly.type
_entity_poly.pdbx_seq_one_letter_code
_entity_poly.pdbx_strand_id
1 'polypeptide(L)'
;MPHRKTYPSILNDRKLIDATLPAFKRIVGEQNVVELIPGMGGEDFSYFAQVVPGFYFRLGVANEEKGMTYGGHTPMYDCDEESLKTGVAVMAAAVCDFLDANK
;
A
#
# COMPACT_ATOMS: atom_id res chain seq x y z
N MET A 1 20.20 3.33 -27.91
CA MET A 1 18.72 3.20 -27.89
C MET A 1 18.15 4.53 -27.45
N PRO A 2 17.10 5.08 -28.10
CA PRO A 2 16.47 6.31 -27.61
C PRO A 2 15.81 6.06 -26.24
N HIS A 3 15.80 7.08 -25.38
CA HIS A 3 15.17 7.03 -24.06
C HIS A 3 13.67 6.77 -24.21
N ARG A 4 13.21 5.61 -23.73
CA ARG A 4 11.78 5.27 -23.64
C ARG A 4 11.29 5.71 -22.27
N LYS A 5 10.31 6.62 -22.22
CA LYS A 5 9.63 6.95 -20.96
C LYS A 5 9.02 5.66 -20.38
N THR A 6 9.33 5.39 -19.13
CA THR A 6 8.75 4.29 -18.34
C THR A 6 7.63 4.82 -17.46
N TYR A 7 7.22 4.03 -16.46
CA TYR A 7 6.21 4.42 -15.48
C TYR A 7 6.59 5.73 -14.77
N PRO A 8 5.65 6.69 -14.64
CA PRO A 8 5.86 7.88 -13.83
C PRO A 8 5.97 7.53 -12.33
N SER A 9 6.40 8.49 -11.53
CA SER A 9 6.39 8.33 -10.07
C SER A 9 4.97 8.22 -9.54
N ILE A 10 4.75 7.33 -8.57
CA ILE A 10 3.52 7.34 -7.76
C ILE A 10 3.59 8.55 -6.83
N LEU A 11 2.56 9.40 -6.89
CA LEU A 11 2.36 10.49 -5.95
C LEU A 11 1.04 10.25 -5.22
N ASN A 12 1.13 9.87 -3.95
CA ASN A 12 -0.06 9.64 -3.14
C ASN A 12 -0.76 10.97 -2.84
N ASP A 13 -2.07 11.02 -3.06
CA ASP A 13 -2.88 12.19 -2.76
C ASP A 13 -2.99 12.41 -1.25
N ARG A 14 -2.59 13.59 -0.79
CA ARG A 14 -2.54 13.89 0.65
C ARG A 14 -3.92 13.87 1.31
N LYS A 15 -4.96 14.36 0.61
CA LYS A 15 -6.32 14.37 1.17
C LYS A 15 -6.87 12.97 1.30
N LEU A 16 -6.58 12.10 0.32
CA LEU A 16 -6.99 10.70 0.36
C LEU A 16 -6.25 9.93 1.46
N ILE A 17 -4.95 10.20 1.67
CA ILE A 17 -4.22 9.69 2.83
C ILE A 17 -4.92 10.14 4.12
N ASP A 18 -5.10 11.45 4.33
CA ASP A 18 -5.67 11.98 5.57
C ASP A 18 -7.10 11.45 5.83
N ALA A 19 -7.88 11.20 4.77
CA ALA A 19 -9.22 10.65 4.86
C ALA A 19 -9.28 9.14 5.21
N THR A 20 -8.26 8.36 4.81
CA THR A 20 -8.29 6.89 4.95
C THR A 20 -7.39 6.35 6.05
N LEU A 21 -6.29 7.06 6.39
CA LEU A 21 -5.32 6.65 7.40
C LEU A 21 -5.92 6.35 8.79
N PRO A 22 -6.98 7.05 9.27
CA PRO A 22 -7.64 6.69 10.52
C PRO A 22 -8.18 5.25 10.55
N ALA A 23 -8.70 4.74 9.43
CA ALA A 23 -9.17 3.36 9.32
C ALA A 23 -8.01 2.37 9.49
N PHE A 24 -6.86 2.64 8.86
CA PHE A 24 -5.65 1.83 9.00
C PHE A 24 -5.22 1.78 10.48
N LYS A 25 -5.07 2.94 11.12
CA LYS A 25 -4.66 3.02 12.53
C LYS A 25 -5.63 2.30 13.46
N ARG A 26 -6.94 2.36 13.19
CA ARG A 26 -7.96 1.65 13.98
C ARG A 26 -7.86 0.14 13.83
N ILE A 27 -7.60 -0.37 12.62
CA ILE A 27 -7.57 -1.81 12.33
C ILE A 27 -6.27 -2.46 12.76
N VAL A 28 -5.11 -1.85 12.46
CA VAL A 28 -3.80 -2.45 12.74
C VAL A 28 -3.11 -1.88 13.96
N GLY A 29 -3.62 -0.78 14.55
CA GLY A 29 -2.94 -0.02 15.60
C GLY A 29 -1.96 0.99 15.02
N GLU A 30 -1.83 2.13 15.69
CA GLU A 30 -1.04 3.27 15.20
C GLU A 30 0.44 2.93 14.99
N GLN A 31 1.02 2.12 15.89
CA GLN A 31 2.41 1.67 15.80
C GLN A 31 2.72 0.81 14.57
N ASN A 32 1.70 0.20 13.96
CA ASN A 32 1.84 -0.66 12.78
C ASN A 32 1.60 0.10 11.46
N VAL A 33 1.31 1.40 11.53
CA VAL A 33 1.18 2.28 10.37
C VAL A 33 2.44 3.13 10.28
N VAL A 34 3.31 2.80 9.32
CA VAL A 34 4.63 3.40 9.19
C VAL A 34 4.74 4.22 7.90
N GLU A 35 5.30 5.43 8.01
CA GLU A 35 5.66 6.23 6.84
C GLU A 35 6.92 5.65 6.19
N LEU A 36 6.82 5.32 4.91
CA LEU A 36 7.92 4.73 4.15
C LEU A 36 8.74 5.81 3.46
N ILE A 37 10.05 5.61 3.42
CA ILE A 37 10.93 6.37 2.55
C ILE A 37 10.60 6.01 1.09
N PRO A 38 10.51 6.98 0.16
CA PRO A 38 10.27 6.70 -1.26
C PRO A 38 11.27 5.70 -1.83
N GLY A 39 10.75 4.69 -2.54
CA GLY A 39 11.57 3.70 -3.24
C GLY A 39 11.84 4.08 -4.70
N MET A 40 12.83 3.42 -5.31
CA MET A 40 13.18 3.59 -6.74
C MET A 40 12.49 2.58 -7.68
N GLY A 41 11.56 1.77 -7.15
CA GLY A 41 10.80 0.79 -7.94
C GLY A 41 9.85 1.46 -8.94
N GLY A 42 9.67 0.86 -10.11
CA GLY A 42 8.66 1.28 -11.08
C GLY A 42 7.36 0.50 -10.87
N GLU A 43 6.23 1.21 -10.83
CA GLU A 43 4.91 0.64 -10.59
C GLU A 43 3.88 1.29 -11.52
N ASP A 44 3.10 0.49 -12.23
CA ASP A 44 2.16 0.97 -13.25
C ASP A 44 0.87 1.57 -12.64
N PHE A 45 0.62 1.32 -11.34
CA PHE A 45 -0.40 2.03 -10.57
C PHE A 45 -0.29 3.56 -10.71
N SER A 46 0.93 4.05 -10.95
CA SER A 46 1.22 5.45 -11.23
C SER A 46 0.35 6.07 -12.32
N TYR A 47 -0.09 5.31 -13.33
CA TYR A 47 -1.01 5.82 -14.36
C TYR A 47 -2.40 6.14 -13.81
N PHE A 48 -2.93 5.35 -12.85
CA PHE A 48 -4.21 5.67 -12.22
C PHE A 48 -4.09 6.92 -11.35
N ALA A 49 -3.02 7.01 -10.56
CA ALA A 49 -2.75 8.15 -9.68
C ALA A 49 -2.52 9.48 -10.44
N GLN A 50 -2.26 9.43 -11.76
CA GLN A 50 -2.18 10.62 -12.60
C GLN A 50 -3.55 11.17 -13.04
N VAL A 51 -4.59 10.35 -13.00
CA VAL A 51 -5.93 10.70 -13.54
C VAL A 51 -6.89 11.05 -12.40
N VAL A 52 -6.80 10.35 -11.27
CA VAL A 52 -7.64 10.56 -10.09
C VAL A 52 -6.79 10.51 -8.82
N PRO A 53 -7.25 11.12 -7.70
CA PRO A 53 -6.58 10.96 -6.40
C PRO A 53 -6.34 9.48 -6.08
N GLY A 54 -5.07 9.10 -5.98
CA GLY A 54 -4.65 7.73 -5.72
C GLY A 54 -3.91 7.63 -4.38
N PHE A 55 -4.09 6.51 -3.68
CA PHE A 55 -3.32 6.17 -2.50
C PHE A 55 -2.83 4.72 -2.63
N TYR A 56 -1.52 4.58 -2.82
CA TYR A 56 -0.79 3.32 -2.85
C TYR A 56 -0.03 3.13 -1.54
N PHE A 57 -0.18 1.97 -0.93
CA PHE A 57 0.52 1.59 0.31
C PHE A 57 1.10 0.18 0.17
N ARG A 58 2.01 -0.18 1.08
CA ARG A 58 2.54 -1.54 1.19
C ARG A 58 1.94 -2.24 2.40
N LEU A 59 1.53 -3.48 2.20
CA LEU A 59 1.14 -4.38 3.28
C LEU A 59 2.37 -5.15 3.76
N GLY A 60 2.61 -5.18 5.07
CA GLY A 60 3.64 -6.02 5.66
C GLY A 60 3.22 -7.49 5.58
N VAL A 61 4.02 -8.31 4.90
CA VAL A 61 3.74 -9.74 4.69
C VAL A 61 4.86 -10.67 5.18
N ALA A 62 5.94 -10.08 5.72
CA ALA A 62 7.06 -10.84 6.24
C ALA A 62 6.72 -11.50 7.58
N ASN A 63 7.24 -12.70 7.82
CA ASN A 63 7.14 -13.41 9.07
C ASN A 63 8.45 -14.12 9.39
N GLU A 64 9.17 -13.62 10.40
CA GLU A 64 10.47 -14.17 10.83
C GLU A 64 10.35 -15.57 11.44
N GLU A 65 9.28 -15.84 12.20
CA GLU A 65 9.03 -17.14 12.83
C GLU A 65 8.79 -18.25 11.80
N LYS A 66 8.20 -17.91 10.65
CA LYS A 66 7.95 -18.81 9.52
C LYS A 66 9.06 -18.78 8.46
N GLY A 67 10.11 -17.97 8.64
CA GLY A 67 11.21 -17.81 7.66
C GLY A 67 10.83 -17.07 6.38
N MET A 68 9.68 -16.40 6.34
CA MET A 68 9.16 -15.62 5.22
C MET A 68 9.76 -14.21 5.25
N THR A 69 11.04 -14.07 4.94
CA THR A 69 11.81 -12.81 5.09
C THR A 69 12.42 -12.30 3.78
N TYR A 70 12.28 -13.05 2.69
CA TYR A 70 12.86 -12.71 1.40
C TYR A 70 12.01 -11.67 0.66
N GLY A 71 12.67 -10.71 0.02
CA GLY A 71 12.02 -9.71 -0.80
C GLY A 71 11.40 -10.28 -2.08
N GLY A 72 10.48 -9.52 -2.67
CA GLY A 72 9.92 -9.83 -3.98
C GLY A 72 11.01 -9.95 -5.06
N HIS A 73 10.70 -10.67 -6.14
CA HIS A 73 11.63 -10.98 -7.25
C HIS A 73 12.80 -11.89 -6.88
N THR A 74 12.78 -12.55 -5.72
CA THR A 74 13.75 -13.60 -5.37
C THR A 74 13.11 -14.99 -5.51
N PRO A 75 13.87 -16.05 -5.85
CA PRO A 75 13.33 -17.42 -5.92
C PRO A 75 12.83 -17.98 -4.58
N MET A 76 13.25 -17.37 -3.47
CA MET A 76 12.89 -17.73 -2.11
C MET A 76 11.72 -16.91 -1.57
N TYR A 77 11.14 -16.03 -2.39
CA TYR A 77 10.02 -15.21 -1.96
C TYR A 77 8.84 -16.09 -1.55
N ASP A 78 8.36 -15.82 -0.34
CA ASP A 78 7.12 -16.33 0.21
C ASP A 78 6.53 -15.26 1.14
N CYS A 79 5.24 -15.36 1.45
CA CYS A 79 4.52 -14.37 2.24
C CYS A 79 3.60 -15.03 3.26
N ASP A 80 3.39 -14.38 4.40
CA ASP A 80 2.44 -14.88 5.39
C ASP A 80 1.01 -14.60 4.92
N GLU A 81 0.28 -15.64 4.51
CA GLU A 81 -1.11 -15.53 4.05
C GLU A 81 -2.05 -14.95 5.11
N GLU A 82 -1.68 -15.00 6.40
CA GLU A 82 -2.44 -14.32 7.45
C GLU A 82 -2.53 -12.80 7.23
N SER A 83 -1.55 -12.22 6.52
CA SER A 83 -1.57 -10.81 6.11
C SER A 83 -2.76 -10.47 5.19
N LEU A 84 -3.32 -11.44 4.45
CA LEU A 84 -4.49 -11.23 3.60
C LEU A 84 -5.70 -10.73 4.41
N LYS A 85 -5.88 -11.25 5.63
CA LYS A 85 -6.95 -10.82 6.55
C LYS A 85 -6.78 -9.34 6.90
N THR A 86 -5.55 -8.94 7.21
CA THR A 86 -5.19 -7.54 7.48
C THR A 86 -5.46 -6.66 6.26
N GLY A 87 -4.98 -7.07 5.07
CA GLY A 87 -5.17 -6.33 3.82
C GLY A 87 -6.63 -6.08 3.48
N VAL A 88 -7.47 -7.12 3.58
CA VAL A 88 -8.92 -7.00 3.36
C VAL A 88 -9.57 -6.09 4.40
N ALA A 89 -9.23 -6.25 5.69
CA ALA A 89 -9.83 -5.46 6.76
C ALA A 89 -9.52 -3.96 6.63
N VAL A 90 -8.26 -3.59 6.37
CA VAL A 90 -7.88 -2.17 6.22
C VAL A 90 -8.51 -1.54 4.98
N MET A 91 -8.54 -2.26 3.85
CA MET A 91 -9.14 -1.77 2.61
C MET A 91 -10.65 -1.59 2.74
N ALA A 92 -11.36 -2.58 3.29
CA ALA A 92 -12.79 -2.51 3.50
C ALA A 92 -13.17 -1.37 4.47
N ALA A 93 -12.45 -1.25 5.59
CA ALA A 93 -12.67 -0.18 6.55
C ALA A 93 -12.42 1.21 5.93
N ALA A 94 -11.32 1.37 5.18
CA ALA A 94 -11.00 2.63 4.52
C ALA A 94 -12.07 3.05 3.51
N VAL A 95 -12.57 2.11 2.70
CA VAL A 95 -13.63 2.39 1.71
C VAL A 95 -14.95 2.72 2.40
N CYS A 96 -15.37 1.94 3.40
CA CYS A 96 -16.62 2.20 4.13
C CYS A 96 -16.58 3.56 4.82
N ASP A 97 -15.53 3.85 5.57
CA ASP A 97 -15.38 5.14 6.28
C ASP A 97 -15.35 6.31 5.29
N PHE A 98 -14.61 6.17 4.19
CA PHE A 98 -14.54 7.20 3.15
C PHE A 98 -15.91 7.47 2.53
N LEU A 99 -16.67 6.43 2.18
CA LEU A 99 -18.00 6.60 1.61
C LEU A 99 -18.97 7.20 2.62
N ASP A 100 -18.96 6.75 3.87
CA ASP A 100 -19.85 7.26 4.92
C ASP A 100 -19.60 8.74 5.23
N ALA A 101 -18.34 9.20 5.16
CA ALA A 101 -17.97 10.60 5.35
C ALA A 101 -18.31 11.51 4.16
N ASN A 102 -18.62 10.95 2.98
CA ASN A 102 -18.90 11.68 1.74
C ASN A 102 -20.31 11.41 1.19
N LYS A 103 -21.24 10.95 2.05
CA LYS A 103 -22.67 10.87 1.74
C LYS A 103 -23.35 12.23 1.69
#